data_AF-A0A0C2SLY4-F1
#
_entry.id   AF-A0A0C2SLY4-F1
#
_cell.length_a   1.000
_cell.length_b   1.000
_cell.length_c   1.000
_cell.angle_alpha   90.00
_cell.angle_beta   90.00
_cell.angle_gamma   90.00
#
_symmetry.space_group_name_H-M   'P 1'
#
loop_
_entity.id
_entity.type
_entity.pdbx_description
1 polymer ?
#
loop_
_entity_poly.entity_id
_entity_poly.type
_entity_poly.pdbx_seq_one_letter_code
_entity_poly.pdbx_strand_id
1 'polypeptide(L)'
;MGDPSSLRFVPASKAATPIDWTRVPEATKKYLIEQYGYDFDKDEDKPLPATVEDLAKMFDGATFFGYLRSGILMALMDISKFGLQPTRPTLSGFTPAGPRFYMTYLDQVWFFLFAPGTRECIIGNSDNIIRNYDYMKIDDPEMHRKKVEAEAAEETAMAQAFDVRLEEDVSRGMAEVVKIANKLSGWTATTAQDSLEYAQYVEAIMTLPYSHPAHRGLMQDVLGPLFRKR
;
A
#
# COMPACT_ATOMS: atom_id res chain seq x y z
N MET A 1 -2.89 12.00 19.57
CA MET A 1 -2.59 10.66 19.05
C MET A 1 -1.91 10.86 17.71
N GLY A 2 -0.73 10.29 17.49
CA GLY A 2 -0.02 10.43 16.21
C GLY A 2 -0.77 9.74 15.08
N ASP A 3 -0.62 10.26 13.86
CA ASP A 3 -1.23 9.70 12.65
C ASP A 3 -0.76 8.25 12.46
N PRO A 4 -1.66 7.25 12.39
CA PRO A 4 -1.29 5.83 12.30
C PRO A 4 -0.63 5.44 10.97
N SER A 5 -0.61 6.34 9.99
CA SER A 5 0.08 6.18 8.71
C SER A 5 0.60 7.53 8.25
N SER A 6 1.87 7.60 7.85
CA SER A 6 2.36 8.74 7.07
C SER A 6 2.83 8.23 5.73
N LEU A 7 2.22 8.69 4.65
CA LEU A 7 2.61 8.30 3.31
C LEU A 7 3.85 9.07 2.89
N ARG A 8 4.82 8.34 2.34
CA ARG A 8 6.06 8.93 1.85
C ARG A 8 6.18 8.69 0.36
N PHE A 9 6.03 9.77 -0.37
CA PHE A 9 6.48 9.83 -1.73
C PHE A 9 8.00 9.82 -1.75
N VAL A 10 8.56 8.62 -1.75
CA VAL A 10 9.85 8.45 -2.38
C VAL A 10 9.66 8.79 -3.86
N PRO A 11 10.51 9.65 -4.44
CA PRO A 11 10.41 10.03 -5.84
C PRO A 11 10.68 8.80 -6.71
N ALA A 12 9.67 7.97 -6.89
CA ALA A 12 9.64 6.99 -7.94
C ALA A 12 9.57 7.79 -9.24
N SER A 13 10.39 7.42 -10.21
CA SER A 13 10.42 7.93 -11.59
C SER A 13 9.06 7.92 -12.33
N LYS A 14 7.97 7.51 -11.65
CA LYS A 14 6.62 7.26 -12.17
C LYS A 14 5.50 7.83 -11.29
N ALA A 15 5.78 8.68 -10.30
CA ALA A 15 4.75 9.29 -9.46
C ALA A 15 3.70 10.07 -10.29
N ALA A 16 4.17 10.84 -11.27
CA ALA A 16 3.33 11.60 -12.20
C ALA A 16 2.64 10.75 -13.29
N THR A 17 2.63 9.41 -13.17
CA THR A 17 1.95 8.56 -14.15
C THR A 17 0.45 8.86 -14.12
N PRO A 18 -0.15 9.26 -15.25
CA PRO A 18 -1.57 9.58 -15.29
C PRO A 18 -2.43 8.33 -15.19
N ILE A 19 -3.60 8.46 -14.56
CA ILE A 19 -4.63 7.42 -14.48
C ILE A 19 -5.75 7.76 -15.47
N ASP A 20 -5.98 6.89 -16.44
CA ASP A 20 -7.08 7.00 -17.39
C ASP A 20 -8.37 6.42 -16.79
N TRP A 21 -9.11 7.25 -16.07
CA TRP A 21 -10.38 6.88 -15.47
C TRP A 21 -11.46 6.53 -16.49
N THR A 22 -11.34 6.90 -17.77
CA THR A 22 -12.37 6.56 -18.77
C THR A 22 -12.46 5.06 -19.03
N ARG A 23 -11.38 4.33 -18.75
CA ARG A 23 -11.27 2.88 -18.96
C ARG A 23 -11.50 2.06 -17.70
N VAL A 24 -11.39 2.67 -16.52
CA VAL A 24 -11.62 2.01 -15.24
C VAL A 24 -13.13 1.74 -15.06
N PRO A 25 -13.54 0.57 -14.54
CA PRO A 25 -14.96 0.29 -14.28
C PRO A 25 -15.63 1.33 -13.37
N GLU A 26 -16.88 1.69 -13.68
CA GLU A 26 -17.65 2.67 -12.88
C GLU A 26 -17.80 2.25 -11.41
N ALA A 27 -17.96 0.95 -11.15
CA ALA A 27 -18.05 0.41 -9.80
C ALA A 27 -16.80 0.75 -8.96
N THR A 28 -15.62 0.68 -9.58
CA THR A 28 -14.34 0.98 -8.94
C THR A 28 -14.21 2.48 -8.64
N LYS A 29 -14.63 3.34 -9.57
CA LYS A 29 -14.67 4.80 -9.36
C LYS A 29 -15.58 5.15 -8.18
N LYS A 30 -16.79 4.61 -8.20
CA LYS A 30 -17.78 4.82 -7.14
C LYS A 30 -17.26 4.37 -5.79
N TYR A 31 -16.68 3.18 -5.71
CA TYR A 31 -16.08 2.65 -4.48
C TYR A 31 -14.99 3.59 -3.94
N LEU A 32 -14.09 4.08 -4.78
CA LEU A 32 -13.02 4.98 -4.35
C LEU A 32 -13.55 6.29 -3.79
N ILE A 33 -14.54 6.89 -4.46
CA ILE A 33 -15.15 8.15 -4.00
C ILE A 33 -15.86 7.94 -2.65
N GLU A 34 -16.71 6.91 -2.56
CA GLU A 34 -17.50 6.62 -1.36
C GLU A 34 -16.63 6.29 -0.13
N GLN A 35 -15.47 5.66 -0.33
CA GLN A 35 -14.62 5.21 0.78
C GLN A 35 -13.48 6.18 1.11
N TYR A 36 -12.94 6.88 0.12
CA TYR A 36 -11.70 7.66 0.26
C TYR A 36 -11.80 9.07 -0.32
N GLY A 37 -12.85 9.37 -1.08
CA GLY A 37 -13.02 10.65 -1.77
C GLY A 37 -13.78 11.70 -0.96
N TYR A 38 -14.46 11.36 0.13
CA TYR A 38 -15.31 12.34 0.81
C TYR A 38 -14.48 13.35 1.65
N ASP A 39 -14.72 14.64 1.44
CA ASP A 39 -14.12 15.75 2.21
C ASP A 39 -15.09 16.19 3.32
N PHE A 40 -14.85 15.73 4.55
CA PHE A 40 -15.69 16.06 5.70
C PHE A 40 -15.72 17.56 6.04
N ASP A 41 -14.68 18.31 5.69
CA ASP A 41 -14.62 19.75 5.99
C ASP A 41 -15.46 20.56 5.00
N LYS A 42 -15.65 20.02 3.78
CA LYS A 42 -16.38 20.70 2.69
C LYS A 42 -17.75 20.09 2.39
N ASP A 43 -18.07 18.94 2.97
CA ASP A 43 -19.28 18.16 2.67
C ASP A 43 -19.41 17.85 1.17
N GLU A 44 -18.30 17.50 0.53
CA GLU A 44 -18.20 17.30 -0.92
C GLU A 44 -17.33 16.09 -1.30
N ASP A 45 -17.67 15.45 -2.41
CA ASP A 45 -16.86 14.39 -3.01
C ASP A 45 -15.65 14.99 -3.74
N LYS A 46 -14.44 14.55 -3.37
CA LYS A 46 -13.19 14.88 -4.08
C LYS A 46 -13.20 14.26 -5.48
N PRO A 47 -12.57 14.93 -6.45
CA PRO A 47 -12.38 14.35 -7.77
C PRO A 47 -11.52 13.08 -7.70
N LEU A 48 -11.70 12.21 -8.70
CA LEU A 48 -10.82 11.06 -8.89
C LEU A 48 -9.35 11.52 -9.08
N PRO A 49 -8.37 10.79 -8.54
CA PRO A 49 -6.98 11.22 -8.53
C PRO A 49 -6.38 11.17 -9.94
N ALA A 50 -5.79 12.27 -10.41
CA ALA A 50 -5.30 12.36 -11.79
C ALA A 50 -4.05 11.49 -12.05
N THR A 51 -3.23 11.30 -11.02
CA THR A 51 -1.97 10.55 -11.10
C THR A 51 -1.86 9.47 -10.02
N VAL A 52 -0.89 8.57 -10.16
CA VAL A 52 -0.53 7.60 -9.11
C VAL A 52 -0.12 8.30 -7.81
N GLU A 53 0.53 9.47 -7.91
CA GLU A 53 0.82 10.32 -6.76
C GLU A 53 -0.46 10.80 -6.07
N ASP A 54 -1.42 11.34 -6.82
CA ASP A 54 -2.69 11.81 -6.27
C ASP A 54 -3.48 10.67 -5.62
N LEU A 55 -3.41 9.47 -6.19
CA LEU A 55 -4.06 8.27 -5.64
C LEU A 55 -3.48 7.91 -4.27
N ALA A 56 -2.16 7.94 -4.15
CA ALA A 56 -1.53 7.68 -2.87
C ALA A 56 -1.80 8.81 -1.86
N LYS A 57 -1.88 10.08 -2.27
CA LYS A 57 -2.31 11.18 -1.37
C LYS A 57 -3.74 10.99 -0.87
N MET A 58 -4.63 10.52 -1.73
CA MET A 58 -6.01 10.19 -1.36
C MET A 58 -6.04 9.10 -0.27
N PHE A 59 -5.16 8.10 -0.37
CA PHE A 59 -5.05 7.07 0.66
C PHE A 59 -4.43 7.58 1.97
N ASP A 60 -3.36 8.36 1.88
CA ASP A 60 -2.71 8.97 3.05
C ASP A 60 -3.72 9.75 3.91
N GLY A 61 -4.45 10.67 3.28
CA GLY A 61 -5.44 11.51 3.97
C GLY A 61 -6.63 10.75 4.55
N ALA A 62 -6.81 9.48 4.20
CA ALA A 62 -7.89 8.62 4.70
C ALA A 62 -7.43 7.62 5.78
N THR A 63 -6.17 7.69 6.26
CA THR A 63 -5.60 6.76 7.26
C THR A 63 -5.69 5.28 6.84
N PHE A 64 -5.35 5.04 5.57
CA PHE A 64 -5.61 3.86 4.73
C PHE A 64 -5.40 2.46 5.35
N PHE A 65 -4.36 2.23 6.14
CA PHE A 65 -3.92 0.85 6.44
C PHE A 65 -4.57 0.19 7.66
N GLY A 66 -5.56 0.81 8.29
CA GLY A 66 -6.40 0.09 9.24
C GLY A 66 -7.02 -1.18 8.63
N TYR A 67 -7.29 -1.20 7.30
CA TYR A 67 -7.91 -2.33 6.61
C TYR A 67 -7.59 -2.37 5.10
N LEU A 68 -6.59 -3.18 4.68
CA LEU A 68 -6.47 -3.68 3.29
C LEU A 68 -7.66 -4.59 2.97
N ARG A 69 -8.82 -3.99 2.71
CA ARG A 69 -10.07 -4.72 2.40
C ARG A 69 -10.04 -5.27 0.98
N SER A 70 -10.94 -6.21 0.72
CA SER A 70 -11.10 -6.78 -0.62
C SER A 70 -11.42 -5.70 -1.67
N GLY A 71 -12.27 -4.74 -1.33
CA GLY A 71 -12.68 -3.66 -2.22
C GLY A 71 -11.53 -2.80 -2.71
N ILE A 72 -10.60 -2.42 -1.82
CA ILE A 72 -9.47 -1.58 -2.21
C ILE A 72 -8.44 -2.35 -3.03
N LEU A 73 -8.19 -3.62 -2.72
CA LEU A 73 -7.34 -4.49 -3.53
C LEU A 73 -7.90 -4.64 -4.95
N MET A 74 -9.21 -4.85 -5.08
CA MET A 74 -9.86 -4.86 -6.40
C MET A 74 -9.71 -3.52 -7.13
N ALA A 75 -9.90 -2.40 -6.43
CA ALA A 75 -9.76 -1.08 -7.04
C ALA A 75 -8.33 -0.85 -7.59
N LEU A 76 -7.31 -1.21 -6.82
CA LEU A 76 -5.91 -1.12 -7.24
C LEU A 76 -5.62 -2.02 -8.44
N MET A 77 -6.11 -3.26 -8.43
CA MET A 77 -5.96 -4.19 -9.56
C MET A 77 -6.67 -3.68 -10.83
N ASP A 78 -7.84 -3.05 -10.70
CA ASP A 78 -8.54 -2.45 -11.84
C ASP A 78 -7.82 -1.20 -12.37
N ILE A 79 -7.26 -0.36 -11.50
CA ILE A 79 -6.40 0.77 -11.91
C ILE A 79 -5.19 0.23 -12.69
N SER A 80 -4.53 -0.81 -12.19
CA SER A 80 -3.41 -1.47 -12.88
C SER A 80 -3.78 -1.91 -14.30
N LYS A 81 -4.93 -2.59 -14.45
CA LYS A 81 -5.34 -3.16 -15.72
C LYS A 81 -5.84 -2.12 -16.72
N PHE A 82 -6.65 -1.19 -16.24
CA PHE A 82 -7.45 -0.34 -17.11
C PHE A 82 -6.99 1.12 -17.09
N GLY A 83 -6.61 1.63 -15.92
CA GLY A 83 -6.24 3.03 -15.71
C GLY A 83 -4.80 3.35 -16.12
N LEU A 84 -3.89 2.38 -16.03
CA LEU A 84 -2.48 2.60 -16.35
C LEU A 84 -2.14 2.12 -17.77
N GLN A 85 -1.37 2.93 -18.50
CA GLN A 85 -0.90 2.57 -19.82
C GLN A 85 0.14 1.45 -19.74
N PRO A 86 0.00 0.37 -20.54
CA PRO A 86 0.96 -0.72 -20.55
C PRO A 86 2.38 -0.21 -20.77
N THR A 87 3.30 -0.70 -19.94
CA THR A 87 4.71 -0.36 -20.09
C THR A 87 5.23 -1.09 -21.33
N ARG A 88 5.65 -0.35 -22.36
CA ARG A 88 6.24 -0.98 -23.55
C ARG A 88 7.56 -1.65 -23.17
N PRO A 89 7.84 -2.88 -23.65
CA PRO A 89 9.14 -3.49 -23.48
C PRO A 89 10.22 -2.56 -24.04
N THR A 90 11.32 -2.40 -23.31
CA THR A 90 12.47 -1.66 -23.85
C THR A 90 13.14 -2.49 -24.95
N LEU A 91 13.95 -1.83 -25.79
CA LEU A 91 14.71 -2.50 -26.87
C LEU A 91 15.61 -3.65 -26.38
N SER A 92 15.94 -3.70 -25.09
CA SER A 92 16.73 -4.77 -24.45
C SER A 92 15.89 -5.96 -23.97
N GLY A 93 14.57 -5.96 -24.18
CA GLY A 93 13.67 -7.03 -23.72
C GLY A 93 13.32 -6.98 -22.23
N PHE A 94 13.88 -6.03 -21.48
CA PHE A 94 13.59 -5.84 -20.07
C PHE A 94 12.43 -4.85 -19.88
N THR A 95 11.48 -5.21 -19.02
CA THR A 95 10.36 -4.34 -18.64
C THR A 95 10.77 -3.53 -17.43
N PRO A 96 10.80 -2.18 -17.51
CA PRO A 96 11.10 -1.37 -16.34
C PRO A 96 10.01 -1.55 -15.30
N ALA A 97 10.36 -1.46 -14.02
CA ALA A 97 9.38 -1.70 -12.96
C ALA A 97 8.22 -0.71 -13.09
N GLY A 98 6.98 -1.19 -12.96
CA GLY A 98 5.79 -0.39 -13.17
C GLY A 98 5.67 0.76 -12.15
N PRO A 99 4.66 1.65 -12.29
CA PRO A 99 4.38 2.66 -11.28
C PRO A 99 4.25 2.02 -9.90
N ARG A 100 4.68 2.75 -8.86
CA ARG A 100 4.59 2.31 -7.48
C ARG A 100 4.49 3.49 -6.54
N PHE A 101 3.99 3.22 -5.34
CA PHE A 101 4.06 4.16 -4.23
C PHE A 101 4.48 3.41 -2.96
N TYR A 102 4.98 4.19 -2.01
CA TYR A 102 5.43 3.73 -0.71
C TYR A 102 4.63 4.43 0.37
N MET A 103 4.39 3.74 1.49
CA MET A 103 3.80 4.39 2.64
C MET A 103 4.18 3.70 3.93
N THR A 104 4.15 4.47 5.01
CA THR A 104 4.48 3.95 6.33
C THR A 104 3.20 3.52 7.03
N TYR A 105 3.20 2.29 7.54
CA TYR A 105 2.14 1.78 8.40
C TYR A 105 2.74 1.04 9.57
N LEU A 106 2.33 1.42 10.78
CA LEU A 106 2.97 0.98 12.01
C LEU A 106 4.49 1.25 11.95
N ASP A 107 5.28 0.22 12.17
CA ASP A 107 6.73 0.25 12.13
C ASP A 107 7.28 -0.27 10.80
N GLN A 108 6.55 -0.22 9.70
CA GLN A 108 7.02 -0.78 8.42
C GLN A 108 6.77 0.17 7.26
N VAL A 109 7.68 0.15 6.29
CA VAL A 109 7.46 0.76 4.98
C VAL A 109 6.80 -0.28 4.08
N TRP A 110 5.60 0.02 3.61
CA TRP A 110 4.85 -0.77 2.65
C TRP A 110 5.07 -0.22 1.25
N PHE A 111 5.03 -1.10 0.25
CA PHE A 111 5.04 -0.72 -1.15
C PHE A 111 3.94 -1.42 -1.93
N PHE A 112 3.47 -0.74 -2.97
CA PHE A 112 2.57 -1.31 -3.95
C PHE A 112 3.13 -1.09 -5.35
N LEU A 113 3.40 -2.17 -6.08
CA LEU A 113 3.94 -2.16 -7.42
C LEU A 113 2.87 -2.60 -8.43
N PHE A 114 2.51 -1.70 -9.33
CA PHE A 114 1.56 -1.96 -10.41
C PHE A 114 2.23 -2.70 -11.58
N ALA A 115 1.48 -3.56 -12.26
CA ALA A 115 1.85 -4.11 -13.57
C ALA A 115 0.85 -3.61 -14.64
N PRO A 116 1.10 -2.41 -15.24
CA PRO A 116 0.17 -1.76 -16.13
C PRO A 116 -0.33 -2.64 -17.29
N GLY A 117 -1.64 -2.63 -17.53
CA GLY A 117 -2.30 -3.46 -18.54
C GLY A 117 -2.74 -4.84 -18.02
N THR A 118 -2.39 -5.19 -16.78
CA THR A 118 -2.80 -6.44 -16.13
C THR A 118 -3.43 -6.15 -14.75
N ARG A 119 -4.16 -7.12 -14.21
CA ARG A 119 -4.62 -7.07 -12.81
C ARG A 119 -3.53 -7.52 -11.82
N GLU A 120 -2.33 -7.82 -12.30
CA GLU A 120 -1.24 -8.20 -11.42
C GLU A 120 -0.72 -6.97 -10.70
N CYS A 121 -0.60 -7.08 -9.38
CA CYS A 121 0.07 -6.11 -8.56
C CYS A 121 0.84 -6.86 -7.47
N ILE A 122 1.94 -6.29 -7.03
CA ILE A 122 2.74 -6.82 -5.93
C ILE A 122 2.59 -5.86 -4.75
N ILE A 123 2.32 -6.42 -3.58
CA ILE A 123 2.28 -5.70 -2.32
C ILE A 123 3.33 -6.29 -1.38
N GLY A 124 4.01 -5.45 -0.63
CA GLY A 124 5.01 -5.92 0.32
C GLY A 124 5.37 -4.90 1.38
N ASN A 125 6.21 -5.32 2.33
CA ASN A 125 6.65 -4.50 3.45
C ASN A 125 8.10 -4.78 3.84
N SER A 126 8.73 -3.74 4.40
CA SER A 126 10.05 -3.82 5.01
C SER A 126 10.03 -4.61 6.31
N ASP A 127 11.21 -4.92 6.83
CA ASP A 127 11.36 -5.27 8.24
C ASP A 127 10.89 -4.12 9.14
N ASN A 128 10.63 -4.43 10.41
CA ASN A 128 10.22 -3.42 11.39
C ASN A 128 11.33 -2.38 11.61
N ILE A 129 10.96 -1.11 11.49
CA ILE A 129 11.73 0.06 11.90
C ILE A 129 11.83 0.04 13.43
N ILE A 130 13.05 0.09 13.95
CA ILE A 130 13.28 0.12 15.38
C ILE A 130 13.03 1.54 15.88
N ARG A 131 11.79 1.83 16.30
CA ARG A 131 11.44 3.13 16.90
C ARG A 131 11.75 3.15 18.39
N ASN A 132 12.39 4.22 18.85
CA ASN A 132 12.60 4.47 20.28
C ASN A 132 11.46 5.32 20.86
N TYR A 133 10.33 4.71 21.22
CA TYR A 133 9.11 5.40 21.68
C TYR A 133 9.24 6.23 22.98
N ASP A 134 10.40 6.26 23.64
CA ASP A 134 10.60 7.07 24.86
C ASP A 134 10.43 8.59 24.61
N TYR A 135 10.43 9.04 23.35
CA TYR A 135 10.18 10.44 23.02
C TYR A 135 8.72 10.88 23.08
N MET A 136 7.74 9.97 23.19
CA MET A 136 6.34 10.37 23.43
C MET A 136 6.14 11.03 24.81
N LYS A 137 7.19 11.06 25.63
CA LYS A 137 7.28 11.77 26.93
C LYS A 137 8.01 13.11 26.81
N ILE A 138 8.37 13.56 25.60
CA ILE A 138 9.05 14.84 25.40
C ILE A 138 7.99 15.93 25.37
N ASP A 139 7.96 16.75 26.42
CA ASP A 139 7.07 17.92 26.54
C ASP A 139 7.50 19.11 25.65
N ASP A 140 8.62 18.99 24.94
CA ASP A 140 9.15 20.02 24.02
C ASP A 140 8.63 19.80 22.58
N PRO A 141 7.76 20.68 22.07
CA PRO A 141 7.22 20.58 20.71
C PRO A 141 8.27 20.70 19.60
N GLU A 142 9.36 21.45 19.82
CA GLU A 142 10.43 21.60 18.83
C GLU A 142 11.24 20.32 18.71
N MET A 143 11.57 19.70 19.85
CA MET A 143 12.25 18.41 19.88
C MET A 143 11.37 17.29 19.30
N HIS A 144 10.05 17.34 19.56
CA HIS A 144 9.11 16.42 18.92
C HIS A 144 9.11 16.57 17.40
N ARG A 145 9.00 17.80 16.88
CA ARG A 145 9.02 18.06 15.44
C ARG A 145 10.31 17.57 14.77
N LYS A 146 11.48 17.87 15.36
CA LYS A 146 12.78 17.41 14.84
C LYS A 146 12.88 15.89 14.75
N LYS A 147 12.31 15.15 15.72
CA LYS A 147 12.29 13.68 15.66
C LYS A 147 11.35 13.16 14.58
N VAL A 148 10.15 13.71 14.46
CA VAL A 148 9.22 13.36 13.37
C VAL A 148 9.88 13.61 12.01
N GLU A 149 10.56 14.75 11.85
CA GLU A 149 11.34 15.11 10.65
C GLU A 149 12.52 14.15 10.37
N ALA A 150 13.14 13.59 11.41
CA ALA A 150 14.22 12.61 11.27
C ALA A 150 13.69 11.21 10.87
N GLU A 151 12.62 10.73 11.51
CA GLU A 151 11.96 9.46 11.19
C GLU A 151 11.40 9.47 9.76
N ALA A 152 10.63 10.52 9.44
CA ALA A 152 11.07 11.43 8.40
C ALA A 152 11.93 10.93 7.21
N ALA A 153 13.12 11.51 7.22
CA ALA A 153 14.18 11.25 6.29
C ALA A 153 14.62 9.77 6.29
N GLU A 154 14.60 9.08 7.43
CA GLU A 154 15.00 7.66 7.51
C GLU A 154 14.09 6.75 6.68
N GLU A 155 12.78 6.83 6.90
CA GLU A 155 11.77 6.07 6.15
C GLU A 155 11.83 6.38 4.64
N THR A 156 12.07 7.65 4.30
CA THR A 156 12.29 8.09 2.91
C THR A 156 13.54 7.46 2.30
N ALA A 157 14.65 7.43 3.05
CA ALA A 157 15.90 6.84 2.59
C ALA A 157 15.78 5.32 2.41
N MET A 158 15.03 4.64 3.29
CA MET A 158 14.75 3.20 3.16
C MET A 158 14.02 2.88 1.86
N ALA A 159 12.93 3.59 1.56
CA ALA A 159 12.19 3.35 0.31
C ALA A 159 12.99 3.77 -0.93
N GLN A 160 13.83 4.82 -0.88
CA GLN A 160 14.73 5.18 -1.98
C GLN A 160 15.76 4.07 -2.26
N ALA A 161 16.40 3.55 -1.21
CA ALA A 161 17.37 2.46 -1.35
C ALA A 161 16.72 1.18 -1.88
N PHE A 162 15.48 0.92 -1.47
CA PHE A 162 14.69 -0.19 -2.00
C PHE A 162 14.30 0.01 -3.47
N ASP A 163 13.86 1.21 -3.87
CA ASP A 163 13.40 1.49 -5.24
C ASP A 163 14.50 1.23 -6.29
N VAL A 164 15.74 1.59 -5.98
CA VAL A 164 16.91 1.30 -6.83
C VAL A 164 17.08 -0.21 -7.04
N ARG A 165 16.98 -1.00 -5.97
CA ARG A 165 17.10 -2.47 -6.04
C ARG A 165 15.89 -3.10 -6.73
N LEU A 166 14.70 -2.54 -6.51
CA LEU A 166 13.46 -2.99 -7.14
C LEU A 166 13.53 -2.86 -8.66
N GLU A 167 13.99 -1.74 -9.19
CA GLU A 167 14.19 -1.57 -10.63
C GLU A 167 15.14 -2.63 -11.20
N GLU A 168 16.25 -2.90 -10.50
CA GLU A 168 17.21 -3.94 -10.90
C GLU A 168 16.59 -5.34 -10.88
N ASP A 169 15.93 -5.73 -9.79
CA ASP A 169 15.34 -7.06 -9.63
C ASP A 169 14.19 -7.31 -10.61
N VAL A 170 13.32 -6.32 -10.82
CA VAL A 170 12.23 -6.42 -11.80
C VAL A 170 12.80 -6.50 -13.22
N SER A 171 13.85 -5.74 -13.53
CA SER A 171 14.53 -5.87 -14.83
C SER A 171 15.10 -7.27 -15.06
N ARG A 172 15.41 -8.02 -13.99
CA ARG A 172 15.86 -9.41 -14.05
C ARG A 172 14.73 -10.45 -14.05
N GLY A 173 13.46 -10.01 -14.05
CA GLY A 173 12.29 -10.90 -14.01
C GLY A 173 11.92 -11.40 -12.61
N MET A 174 12.52 -10.87 -11.55
CA MET A 174 12.26 -11.35 -10.18
C MET A 174 10.83 -11.10 -9.68
N ALA A 175 10.10 -10.18 -10.31
CA ALA A 175 8.68 -9.96 -10.04
C ALA A 175 7.84 -11.22 -10.23
N GLU A 176 8.19 -12.06 -11.21
CA GLU A 176 7.48 -13.31 -11.51
C GLU A 176 7.71 -14.38 -10.43
N VAL A 177 8.78 -14.26 -9.66
CA VAL A 177 9.20 -15.23 -8.63
C VAL A 177 8.59 -14.90 -7.25
N VAL A 178 7.94 -13.74 -7.10
CA VAL A 178 7.35 -13.31 -5.81
C VAL A 178 6.38 -14.34 -5.24
N LYS A 179 5.57 -15.00 -6.08
CA LYS A 179 4.63 -16.05 -5.68
C LYS A 179 5.30 -17.25 -4.99
N ILE A 180 6.59 -17.47 -5.25
CA ILE A 180 7.36 -18.60 -4.72
C ILE A 180 8.24 -18.16 -3.55
N ALA A 181 8.97 -17.06 -3.72
CA ALA A 181 9.96 -16.63 -2.74
C ALA A 181 9.37 -15.80 -1.59
N ASN A 182 8.15 -15.25 -1.76
CA ASN A 182 7.54 -14.25 -0.88
C ASN A 182 8.48 -13.07 -0.56
N LYS A 183 9.40 -12.77 -1.48
CA LYS A 183 10.40 -11.72 -1.34
C LYS A 183 10.63 -11.01 -2.66
N LEU A 184 10.88 -9.71 -2.56
CA LEU A 184 11.33 -8.87 -3.67
C LEU A 184 12.32 -7.84 -3.13
N SER A 185 13.51 -7.74 -3.71
CA SER A 185 14.57 -6.80 -3.27
C SER A 185 14.92 -6.88 -1.78
N GLY A 186 14.76 -8.07 -1.19
CA GLY A 186 15.02 -8.35 0.23
C GLY A 186 13.86 -8.10 1.18
N TRP A 187 12.77 -7.45 0.74
CA TRP A 187 11.57 -7.21 1.53
C TRP A 187 10.55 -8.33 1.37
N THR A 188 9.64 -8.47 2.33
CA THR A 188 8.51 -9.41 2.22
C THR A 188 7.57 -8.91 1.14
N ALA A 189 7.14 -9.79 0.24
CA ALA A 189 6.26 -9.43 -0.86
C ALA A 189 5.31 -10.58 -1.20
N THR A 190 4.12 -10.25 -1.67
CA THR A 190 3.10 -11.18 -2.17
C THR A 190 2.33 -10.53 -3.31
N THR A 191 1.49 -11.29 -3.99
CA THR A 191 0.61 -10.70 -5.00
C THR A 191 -0.63 -10.08 -4.36
N ALA A 192 -1.16 -9.03 -4.97
CA ALA A 192 -2.43 -8.44 -4.56
C ALA A 192 -3.59 -9.45 -4.70
N GLN A 193 -3.47 -10.43 -5.60
CA GLN A 193 -4.44 -11.51 -5.72
C GLN A 193 -4.44 -12.41 -4.47
N ASP A 194 -3.27 -12.89 -4.03
CA ASP A 194 -3.19 -13.73 -2.82
C ASP A 194 -3.70 -12.94 -1.59
N SER A 195 -3.38 -11.64 -1.53
CA SER A 195 -3.89 -10.73 -0.50
C SER A 195 -5.41 -10.55 -0.58
N LEU A 196 -5.97 -10.50 -1.79
CA LEU A 196 -7.40 -10.36 -2.02
C LEU A 196 -8.15 -11.63 -1.60
N GLU A 197 -7.63 -12.80 -1.95
CA GLU A 197 -8.19 -14.09 -1.54
C GLU A 197 -8.20 -14.20 -0.01
N TYR A 198 -7.11 -13.81 0.65
CA TYR A 198 -7.04 -13.75 2.10
C TYR A 198 -8.04 -12.74 2.68
N ALA A 199 -8.12 -11.53 2.14
CA ALA A 199 -9.03 -10.48 2.61
C ALA A 199 -10.50 -10.91 2.48
N GLN A 200 -10.89 -11.50 1.36
CA GLN A 200 -12.23 -12.04 1.14
C GLN A 200 -12.56 -13.19 2.10
N TYR A 201 -11.59 -14.07 2.35
CA TYR A 201 -11.73 -15.15 3.33
C TYR A 201 -11.97 -14.61 4.75
N VAL A 202 -11.16 -13.62 5.18
CA VAL A 202 -11.31 -12.94 6.46
C VAL A 202 -12.68 -12.25 6.56
N GLU A 203 -13.06 -11.46 5.56
CA GLU A 203 -14.34 -10.75 5.52
C GLU A 203 -15.52 -11.72 5.62
N ALA A 204 -15.49 -12.83 4.88
CA ALA A 204 -16.53 -13.86 4.94
C ALA A 204 -16.64 -14.47 6.34
N ILE A 205 -15.53 -14.80 6.99
CA ILE A 205 -15.54 -15.34 8.36
C ILE A 205 -16.09 -14.32 9.36
N MET A 206 -15.76 -13.04 9.21
CA MET A 206 -16.25 -11.98 10.09
C MET A 206 -17.77 -11.76 10.02
N THR A 207 -18.45 -12.28 8.98
CA THR A 207 -19.93 -12.29 8.90
C THR A 207 -20.58 -13.39 9.74
N LEU A 208 -19.81 -14.37 10.20
CA LEU A 208 -20.32 -15.49 10.98
C LEU A 208 -20.59 -15.07 12.43
N PRO A 209 -21.52 -15.73 13.14
CA PRO A 209 -21.73 -15.47 14.56
C PRO A 209 -20.45 -15.66 15.37
N TYR A 210 -20.27 -14.86 16.43
CA TYR A 210 -19.11 -14.96 17.34
C TYR A 210 -18.89 -16.37 17.94
N SER A 211 -19.96 -17.17 18.05
CA SER A 211 -19.90 -18.55 18.54
C SER A 211 -19.39 -19.55 17.50
N HIS A 212 -19.34 -19.16 16.22
CA HIS A 212 -18.93 -20.03 15.13
C HIS A 212 -17.43 -20.40 15.26
N PRO A 213 -17.05 -21.69 15.11
CA PRO A 213 -15.66 -22.13 15.27
C PRO A 213 -14.66 -21.38 14.39
N ALA A 214 -15.01 -21.12 13.12
CA ALA A 214 -14.15 -20.36 12.20
C ALA A 214 -13.93 -18.90 12.66
N HIS A 215 -14.96 -18.25 13.20
CA HIS A 215 -14.84 -16.89 13.72
C HIS A 215 -13.95 -16.85 14.97
N ARG A 216 -14.12 -17.83 15.88
CA ARG A 216 -13.24 -17.94 17.05
C ARG A 216 -11.80 -18.25 16.68
N GLY A 217 -11.57 -19.19 15.76
CA GLY A 217 -10.24 -19.55 15.28
C GLY A 217 -9.52 -18.35 14.66
N LEU A 218 -10.20 -17.60 13.78
CA LEU A 218 -9.64 -16.37 13.21
C LEU A 218 -9.28 -15.35 14.31
N MET A 219 -10.18 -15.10 15.26
CA MET A 219 -9.94 -14.12 16.33
C MET A 219 -8.86 -14.56 17.33
N GLN A 220 -8.73 -15.85 17.61
CA GLN A 220 -7.80 -16.36 18.63
C GLN A 220 -6.42 -16.65 18.07
N ASP A 221 -6.36 -17.27 16.90
CA ASP A 221 -5.12 -17.85 16.36
C ASP A 221 -4.44 -16.93 15.35
N VAL A 222 -5.22 -16.12 14.62
CA VAL A 222 -4.72 -15.26 13.53
C VAL A 222 -4.63 -13.80 13.99
N LEU A 223 -5.73 -13.24 14.49
CA LEU A 223 -5.78 -11.85 14.92
C LEU A 223 -5.34 -11.67 16.38
N GLY A 224 -5.57 -12.67 17.23
CA GLY A 224 -5.22 -12.65 18.65
C GLY A 224 -3.75 -12.33 18.93
N PRO A 225 -2.77 -12.92 18.23
CA PRO A 225 -1.35 -12.59 18.39
C PRO A 225 -1.01 -11.13 18.06
N LEU A 226 -1.76 -10.48 17.15
CA LEU A 226 -1.56 -9.07 16.80
C LEU A 226 -1.93 -8.14 17.96
N PHE A 227 -2.89 -8.55 18.80
CA PHE A 227 -3.33 -7.76 19.96
C PHE A 227 -2.61 -8.11 21.28
N ARG A 228 -1.87 -9.23 21.33
CA ARG A 228 -1.11 -9.66 22.53
C ARG A 228 0.29 -9.05 22.63
N LYS A 229 0.77 -8.36 21.60
CA LYS A 229 2.10 -7.70 21.57
C LYS A 229 2.10 -6.24 22.01
N ARG A 230 1.13 -5.81 22.83
CA ARG A 230 1.20 -4.53 23.55
C ARG A 230 1.73 -4.72 24.96
#